data_AF-A0A2V1APZ1-F1
#
_entry.id   AF-A0A2V1APZ1-F1
#
_cell.length_a   1.000
_cell.length_b   1.000
_cell.length_c   1.000
_cell.angle_alpha   90.00
_cell.angle_beta   90.00
_cell.angle_gamma   90.00
#
_symmetry.space_group_name_H-M   'P 1'
#
loop_
_entity.id
_entity.type
_entity.pdbx_description
1 polymer ?
#
loop_
_entity_poly.entity_id
_entity_poly.type
_entity_poly.pdbx_seq_one_letter_code
_entity_poly.pdbx_strand_id
1 'polypeptide(L)'
;MTASEDSLITSPNSYSNKDLLLLSQLLHTQGLIQPDAVKEYEDLERIGSEWFHHDSTQLSRRTHENSLTKPPTGKEILALYENMLEQNEDCKNTTDLANKFYFARVQELESRIKRDKEDFRTLLGETR
;
A
#
# COMPACT_ATOMS: atom_id res chain seq x y z
N MET A 1 0.86 -24.54 0.61
CA MET A 1 -0.31 -24.19 1.46
C MET A 1 -0.89 -22.93 0.88
N THR A 2 -2.11 -22.98 0.35
CA THR A 2 -2.80 -21.81 -0.20
C THR A 2 -3.29 -20.96 0.95
N ALA A 3 -2.79 -19.72 1.09
CA ALA A 3 -3.40 -18.75 1.99
C ALA A 3 -4.87 -18.54 1.56
N SER A 4 -5.78 -18.50 2.52
CA SER A 4 -7.18 -18.13 2.27
C SER A 4 -7.25 -16.72 1.68
N GLU A 5 -8.24 -16.43 0.82
CA GLU A 5 -8.40 -15.11 0.19
C GLU A 5 -8.44 -13.98 1.24
N ASP A 6 -9.14 -14.20 2.36
CA ASP A 6 -9.19 -13.25 3.49
C ASP A 6 -7.80 -12.97 4.08
N SER A 7 -6.92 -13.98 4.15
CA SER A 7 -5.54 -13.82 4.64
C SER A 7 -4.67 -13.02 3.67
N LEU A 8 -4.98 -13.01 2.37
CA LEU A 8 -4.26 -12.20 1.39
C LEU A 8 -4.69 -10.75 1.46
N ILE A 9 -5.98 -10.48 1.66
CA ILE A 9 -6.53 -9.12 1.69
C ILE A 9 -6.00 -8.33 2.89
N THR A 10 -5.84 -8.98 4.05
CA THR A 10 -5.38 -8.31 5.28
C THR A 10 -3.86 -8.32 5.45
N SER A 11 -3.11 -8.99 4.57
CA SER A 11 -1.65 -9.06 4.66
C SER A 11 -1.00 -7.86 3.94
N PRO A 12 -0.23 -7.00 4.63
CA PRO A 12 0.49 -5.90 4.00
C PRO A 12 1.39 -6.35 2.85
N ASN A 13 2.02 -7.52 2.96
CA ASN A 13 2.93 -8.07 1.95
C ASN A 13 2.24 -8.48 0.63
N SER A 14 0.91 -8.47 0.58
CA SER A 14 0.13 -8.72 -0.64
C SER A 14 0.01 -7.48 -1.54
N TYR A 15 0.57 -6.34 -1.10
CA TYR A 15 0.42 -5.04 -1.73
C TYR A 15 1.76 -4.35 -1.97
N SER A 16 1.80 -3.50 -2.99
CA SER A 16 2.96 -2.65 -3.21
C SER A 16 3.03 -1.52 -2.17
N ASN A 17 4.23 -0.97 -1.94
CA ASN A 17 4.41 0.23 -1.09
C ASN A 17 3.54 1.41 -1.56
N LYS A 18 3.29 1.53 -2.87
CA LYS A 18 2.38 2.53 -3.44
C LYS A 18 0.94 2.34 -2.97
N ASP A 19 0.46 1.09 -2.93
CA ASP A 19 -0.93 0.81 -2.55
C ASP A 19 -1.13 0.99 -1.03
N LEU A 20 -0.16 0.56 -0.21
CA LEU A 20 -0.18 0.76 1.24
C LEU A 20 -0.03 2.25 1.62
N LEU A 21 0.80 3.01 0.88
CA LEU A 21 0.89 4.46 1.01
C LEU A 21 -0.47 5.13 0.76
N LEU A 22 -1.13 4.77 -0.34
CA LEU A 22 -2.44 5.32 -0.68
C LEU A 22 -3.48 5.03 0.40
N LEU A 23 -3.56 3.79 0.91
CA LEU A 23 -4.48 3.47 2.00
C LEU A 23 -4.18 4.30 3.26
N SER A 24 -2.91 4.44 3.62
CA SER A 24 -2.48 5.26 4.78
C SER A 24 -2.90 6.73 4.61
N GLN A 25 -2.76 7.28 3.39
CA GLN A 25 -3.18 8.64 3.07
C GLN A 25 -4.70 8.81 3.09
N LEU A 26 -5.46 7.84 2.57
CA LEU A 26 -6.92 7.87 2.62
C LEU A 26 -7.42 7.89 4.08
N LEU A 27 -6.89 7.02 4.94
CA LEU A 27 -7.22 7.05 6.37
C LEU A 27 -6.84 8.39 7.02
N HIS A 28 -5.62 8.88 6.75
CA HIS A 28 -5.12 10.13 7.33
C HIS A 28 -5.94 11.36 6.91
N THR A 29 -6.28 11.47 5.63
CA THR A 29 -7.07 12.61 5.10
C THR A 29 -8.51 12.64 5.61
N GLN A 30 -9.03 11.51 6.08
CA GLN A 30 -10.31 11.43 6.79
C GLN A 30 -10.19 11.77 8.30
N GLY A 31 -9.01 12.20 8.76
CA GLY A 31 -8.74 12.52 10.16
C GLY A 31 -8.50 11.30 11.05
N LEU A 32 -8.41 10.10 10.47
CA LEU A 32 -8.18 8.84 11.20
C LEU A 32 -6.69 8.67 11.48
N ILE A 33 -6.18 9.52 12.38
CA ILE A 33 -4.75 9.56 12.67
C ILE A 33 -4.38 8.42 13.62
N GLN A 34 -4.97 8.40 14.81
CA GLN A 34 -4.63 7.44 15.86
C GLN A 34 -5.32 6.09 15.64
N PRO A 35 -4.73 4.97 16.11
CA PRO A 35 -5.33 3.65 15.97
C PRO A 35 -6.77 3.54 16.49
N ASP A 36 -7.06 4.18 17.63
CA ASP A 36 -8.41 4.15 18.20
C ASP A 36 -9.43 4.87 17.31
N ALA A 37 -9.03 5.96 16.65
CA ALA A 37 -9.89 6.65 15.68
C ALA A 37 -10.21 5.77 14.47
N VAL A 38 -9.27 4.93 14.02
CA VAL A 38 -9.52 3.95 12.95
C VAL A 38 -10.47 2.85 13.43
N LYS A 39 -10.26 2.33 14.65
CA LYS A 39 -11.08 1.24 15.24
C LYS A 39 -12.54 1.64 15.45
N GLU A 40 -12.78 2.88 15.86
CA GLU A 40 -14.11 3.40 16.17
C GLU A 40 -14.83 3.99 14.95
N TYR A 41 -14.17 4.06 13.79
CA TYR A 41 -14.75 4.68 12.60
C TYR A 41 -15.84 3.78 11.98
N GLU A 42 -17.06 4.30 11.94
CA GLU A 42 -18.25 3.53 11.52
C GLU A 42 -18.24 3.15 10.03
N ASP A 43 -17.53 3.90 9.19
CA ASP A 43 -17.63 3.82 7.72
C ASP A 43 -16.29 3.48 7.04
N LEU A 44 -15.50 2.56 7.62
CA LEU A 44 -14.28 2.07 6.99
C LEU A 44 -14.53 1.38 5.64
N GLU A 45 -15.75 0.87 5.43
CA GLU A 45 -16.15 0.26 4.15
C GLU A 45 -16.13 1.29 3.01
N ARG A 46 -16.54 2.54 3.25
CA ARG A 46 -16.38 3.61 2.25
C ARG A 46 -14.91 3.83 1.88
N ILE A 47 -14.00 3.81 2.85
CA ILE A 47 -12.55 3.95 2.59
C ILE A 47 -12.04 2.76 1.78
N GLY A 48 -12.48 1.54 2.08
CA GLY A 48 -12.16 0.35 1.28
C GLY A 48 -12.66 0.47 -0.16
N SER A 49 -13.87 0.99 -0.35
CA SER A 49 -14.43 1.28 -1.68
C SER A 49 -13.63 2.36 -2.43
N GLU A 50 -13.29 3.47 -1.76
CA GLU A 50 -12.47 4.54 -2.35
C GLU A 50 -11.09 4.02 -2.76
N TRP A 51 -10.45 3.24 -1.89
CA TRP A 51 -9.15 2.63 -2.18
C TRP A 51 -9.22 1.68 -3.38
N PHE A 52 -10.24 0.81 -3.44
CA PHE A 52 -10.43 -0.12 -4.55
C PHE A 52 -10.67 0.57 -5.90
N HIS A 53 -11.46 1.65 -5.90
CA HIS A 53 -11.83 2.38 -7.10
C HIS A 53 -10.80 3.45 -7.50
N HIS A 54 -9.84 3.78 -6.66
CA HIS A 54 -8.82 4.77 -6.97
C HIS A 54 -7.96 4.35 -8.19
N ASP A 55 -7.67 5.30 -9.08
CA ASP A 55 -6.96 5.05 -10.35
C ASP A 55 -5.63 4.32 -10.16
N SER A 56 -4.87 4.69 -9.12
CA SER A 56 -3.60 4.02 -8.78
C SER A 56 -3.80 2.53 -8.47
N THR A 57 -4.83 2.19 -7.70
CA THR A 57 -5.16 0.81 -7.32
C THR A 57 -5.68 0.05 -8.53
N GLN A 58 -6.55 0.67 -9.35
CA GLN A 58 -7.00 0.07 -10.59
C GLN A 58 -5.84 -0.28 -11.53
N LEU A 59 -4.83 0.60 -11.61
CA LEU A 59 -3.62 0.34 -12.37
C LEU A 59 -2.82 -0.83 -11.80
N SER A 60 -2.59 -0.87 -10.48
CA SER A 60 -1.89 -1.98 -9.80
C SER A 60 -2.58 -3.32 -10.03
N ARG A 61 -3.92 -3.34 -10.05
CA ARG A 61 -4.71 -4.56 -10.31
C ARG A 61 -4.55 -5.06 -11.75
N ARG A 62 -4.47 -4.15 -12.73
CA ARG A 62 -4.23 -4.50 -14.14
C ARG A 62 -2.83 -5.08 -14.38
N THR A 63 -1.86 -4.71 -13.54
CA THR A 63 -0.48 -5.22 -13.59
C THR A 63 -0.25 -6.41 -12.66
N HIS A 64 -1.29 -6.94 -12.00
CA HIS A 64 -1.20 -8.02 -11.00
C HIS A 64 -0.30 -7.69 -9.78
N GLU A 65 -0.06 -6.42 -9.51
CA GLU A 65 0.69 -5.93 -8.34
C GLU A 65 -0.21 -5.73 -7.10
N ASN A 66 -1.52 -5.92 -7.26
CA ASN A 66 -2.52 -5.80 -6.20
C ASN A 66 -3.56 -6.92 -6.33
N SER A 67 -3.81 -7.62 -5.23
CA SER A 67 -4.63 -8.84 -5.19
C SER A 67 -6.13 -8.59 -5.02
N LEU A 68 -6.59 -7.35 -4.94
CA LEU A 68 -8.02 -7.05 -4.74
C LEU A 68 -8.85 -7.44 -5.95
N THR A 69 -9.88 -8.25 -5.74
CA THR A 69 -10.87 -8.60 -6.75
C THR A 69 -12.20 -7.85 -6.55
N LYS A 70 -12.45 -7.40 -5.32
CA LYS A 70 -13.63 -6.65 -4.86
C LYS A 70 -13.21 -5.55 -3.86
N PRO A 71 -14.06 -4.55 -3.59
CA PRO A 71 -13.86 -3.61 -2.49
C PRO A 71 -13.70 -4.36 -1.14
N PRO A 72 -12.66 -4.05 -0.34
CA PRO A 72 -12.56 -4.56 1.02
C PRO A 72 -13.68 -4.04 1.91
N THR A 73 -14.17 -4.91 2.79
CA THR A 73 -15.06 -4.57 3.89
C THR A 73 -14.34 -3.71 4.92
N GLY A 74 -15.10 -2.97 5.75
CA GLY A 74 -14.50 -2.17 6.83
C GLY A 74 -13.66 -3.00 7.82
N LYS A 75 -14.05 -4.26 8.07
CA LYS A 75 -13.27 -5.19 8.91
C LYS A 75 -11.94 -5.57 8.28
N GLU A 76 -11.91 -5.79 6.98
CA GLU A 76 -10.68 -6.09 6.24
C GLU A 76 -9.74 -4.88 6.21
N ILE A 77 -10.27 -3.67 6.07
CA ILE A 77 -9.49 -2.43 6.17
C ILE A 77 -8.89 -2.27 7.57
N LEU A 78 -9.69 -2.47 8.62
CA LEU A 78 -9.19 -2.40 9.99
C LEU A 78 -8.08 -3.42 10.23
N ALA A 79 -8.30 -4.68 9.87
CA ALA A 79 -7.32 -5.75 10.05
C ALA A 79 -6.04 -5.48 9.24
N LEU A 80 -6.15 -4.99 7.99
CA LEU A 80 -5.00 -4.61 7.19
C LEU A 80 -4.21 -3.49 7.88
N TYR A 81 -4.88 -2.45 8.37
CA TYR A 81 -4.23 -1.36 9.10
C TYR A 81 -3.52 -1.84 10.37
N GLU A 82 -4.15 -2.69 11.16
CA GLU A 82 -3.53 -3.27 12.37
C GLU A 82 -2.30 -4.11 12.01
N ASN A 83 -2.38 -4.93 10.97
CA ASN A 83 -1.24 -5.71 10.47
C ASN A 83 -0.11 -4.82 9.93
N MET A 84 -0.43 -3.68 9.32
CA MET A 84 0.57 -2.70 8.86
C MET A 84 1.34 -2.12 10.06
N LEU A 85 0.66 -1.79 11.17
CA LEU A 85 1.32 -1.33 12.39
C LEU A 85 2.16 -2.44 13.02
N GLU A 86 1.65 -3.67 13.10
CA GLU A 86 2.38 -4.80 13.68
C GLU A 86 3.68 -5.11 12.90
N GLN A 87 3.65 -5.03 11.57
CA GLN A 87 4.82 -5.27 10.73
C GLN A 87 5.82 -4.10 10.68
N ASN A 88 5.45 -2.93 11.20
CA ASN A 88 6.30 -1.74 11.21
C ASN A 88 6.35 -1.18 12.64
N GLU A 89 7.15 -1.81 13.52
CA GLU A 89 7.24 -1.49 14.96
C GLU A 89 7.55 -0.01 15.28
N ASP A 90 8.18 0.72 14.34
CA ASP A 90 8.48 2.14 14.46
C ASP A 90 7.26 3.05 14.18
N CYS A 91 6.19 2.51 13.61
CA CYS A 91 4.99 3.23 13.22
C CYS A 91 3.89 3.10 14.29
N LYS A 92 3.30 4.23 14.69
CA LYS A 92 2.28 4.27 15.75
C LYS A 92 0.89 4.69 15.28
N ASN A 93 0.80 5.23 14.07
CA ASN A 93 -0.40 5.86 13.53
C ASN A 93 -0.31 5.96 12.00
N THR A 94 -1.36 6.49 11.36
CA THR A 94 -1.41 6.61 9.89
C THR A 94 -0.38 7.58 9.32
N THR A 95 0.08 8.58 10.08
CA THR A 95 1.15 9.50 9.66
C THR A 95 2.49 8.77 9.53
N ASP A 96 2.84 7.96 10.54
CA ASP A 96 4.10 7.21 10.54
C ASP A 96 4.11 6.19 9.40
N LEU A 97 3.00 5.46 9.21
CA LEU A 97 2.83 4.52 8.09
C LEU A 97 2.93 5.24 6.74
N ALA A 98 2.24 6.37 6.55
CA ALA A 98 2.33 7.13 5.31
C ALA A 98 3.77 7.58 5.02
N ASN A 99 4.50 8.07 6.03
CA ASN A 99 5.91 8.43 5.87
C ASN A 99 6.78 7.22 5.53
N LYS A 100 6.59 6.09 6.22
CA LYS A 100 7.30 4.83 5.99
C LYS A 100 7.18 4.38 4.53
N PHE A 101 5.94 4.23 4.05
CA PHE A 101 5.69 3.79 2.68
C PHE A 101 6.08 4.84 1.64
N TYR A 102 5.98 6.13 1.96
CA TYR A 102 6.48 7.20 1.10
C TYR A 102 7.99 7.06 0.85
N PHE A 103 8.80 6.97 1.91
CA PHE A 103 10.24 6.85 1.74
C PHE A 103 10.65 5.53 1.08
N ALA A 104 9.99 4.42 1.42
CA ALA A 104 10.20 3.15 0.73
C ALA A 104 9.90 3.27 -0.77
N ARG A 105 8.80 3.94 -1.13
CA ARG A 105 8.42 4.16 -2.53
C ARG A 105 9.41 5.05 -3.27
N VAL A 106 9.94 6.09 -2.64
CA VAL A 106 11.00 6.93 -3.22
C VAL A 106 12.23 6.10 -3.54
N GLN A 107 12.70 5.26 -2.60
CA GLN A 107 13.87 4.39 -2.81
C GLN A 107 13.66 3.39 -3.95
N GLU A 108 12.46 2.80 -4.07
CA GLU A 108 12.10 1.92 -5.18
C GLU A 108 12.20 2.64 -6.53
N LEU A 109 11.66 3.86 -6.62
CA LEU A 109 11.66 4.65 -7.84
C LEU A 109 13.07 5.08 -8.23
N GLU A 110 13.88 5.53 -7.28
CA GLU A 110 15.30 5.86 -7.50
C GLU A 110 16.08 4.64 -8.01
N SER A 111 15.87 3.48 -7.39
CA SER A 111 16.49 2.22 -7.80
C SER A 111 16.08 1.80 -9.21
N ARG A 112 14.79 1.94 -9.54
CA ARG A 112 14.27 1.66 -10.89
C ARG A 112 14.88 2.61 -11.92
N ILE A 113 14.88 3.91 -11.66
CA ILE A 113 15.50 4.91 -12.55
C ILE A 113 16.99 4.60 -12.77
N LYS A 114 17.71 4.18 -11.73
CA LYS A 114 19.12 3.80 -11.84
C LYS A 114 19.30 2.59 -12.75
N ARG A 115 18.52 1.51 -12.56
CA ARG A 115 18.56 0.32 -13.41
C ARG A 115 18.23 0.66 -14.87
N ASP A 116 17.15 1.40 -15.11
CA ASP A 116 16.74 1.78 -16.46
C ASP A 116 17.85 2.59 -17.18
N LYS A 117 18.60 3.44 -16.44
CA LYS A 117 19.77 4.15 -16.98
C LYS A 117 20.95 3.23 -17.30
N GLU A 118 21.22 2.24 -16.46
CA GLU A 118 22.29 1.25 -16.66
C GLU A 118 21.97 0.35 -17.87
N ASP A 119 20.72 -0.10 -17.97
CA ASP A 119 20.22 -0.89 -19.10
C ASP A 119 20.32 -0.10 -20.40
N PHE A 120 19.93 1.18 -20.39
CA PHE A 120 20.04 2.05 -21.56
C PHE A 120 21.49 2.27 -22.01
N ARG A 121 22.43 2.52 -21.08
CA ARG A 121 23.86 2.63 -21.40
C ARG A 121 24.42 1.34 -22.01
N THR A 122 24.01 0.19 -21.47
CA THR A 122 24.38 -1.12 -21.99
C THR A 122 23.87 -1.31 -23.42
N LEU A 123 22.62 -0.93 -23.70
CA LEU A 123 22.02 -1.00 -25.05
C LEU A 123 22.72 -0.10 -26.07
N LEU A 124 23.20 1.08 -25.65
CA LEU A 124 23.95 1.99 -26.51
C LEU A 124 25.41 1.54 -26.78
N GLY A 125 25.87 0.46 -26.14
CA GLY A 125 27.27 0.02 -26.24
C GLY A 125 28.25 0.97 -25.56
N GLU A 126 27.78 1.81 -24.63
CA GLU A 126 28.62 2.72 -23.82
C GLU A 126 29.28 1.98 -22.64
N THR A 127 29.47 0.68 -22.75
CA THR A 127 30.21 -0.14 -21.78
C THR A 127 31.70 0.21 -21.92
N ARG A 128 32.18 1.13 -21.07
CA ARG A 128 33.62 1.30 -20.82
C ARG A 128 34.07 0.39 -19.70
#